data_AF-A0A7C5UUF6-F1
#
_entry.id   AF-A0A7C5UUF6-F1
#
_cell.length_a   1.000
_cell.length_b   1.000
_cell.length_c   1.000
_cell.angle_alpha   90.00
_cell.angle_beta   90.00
_cell.angle_gamma   90.00
#
_symmetry.space_group_name_H-M   'P 1'
#
loop_
_entity.id
_entity.type
_entity.pdbx_description
1 polymer ?
#
loop_
_entity_poly.entity_id
_entity_poly.type
_entity_poly.pdbx_seq_one_letter_code
_entity_poly.pdbx_strand_id
1 'polypeptide(L)'
;MLSPILLVLPWWSMLITFSPYLLHNSQELKKLCSYQAFMLAKTFYNYLGETVTIIRWHGHACFEIVSSKGTVVVIDPHDGRSLGIKTPKISADIVLITHEHFDHNAYPVVAKPNANIFSMHIGEEVVNDIRFIGH
;
A
#
# COMPACT_ATOMS: atom_id res chain seq x y z
N MET A 1 -1.57 28.12 -5.20
CA MET A 1 -2.44 26.96 -4.94
C MET A 1 -1.72 25.74 -5.46
N LEU A 2 -1.23 24.88 -4.56
CA LEU A 2 -0.52 23.67 -4.98
C LEU A 2 -1.54 22.61 -5.40
N SER A 3 -1.28 22.01 -6.55
CA SER A 3 -2.06 20.93 -7.12
C SER A 3 -2.01 19.71 -6.21
N PRO A 4 -3.14 19.05 -6.00
CA PRO A 4 -3.21 17.93 -5.09
C PRO A 4 -2.76 16.61 -5.75
N ILE A 5 -2.22 15.70 -4.94
CA ILE A 5 -1.42 14.53 -5.33
C ILE A 5 -2.27 13.36 -5.88
N LEU A 6 -2.00 12.87 -7.09
CA LEU A 6 -2.70 11.72 -7.68
C LEU A 6 -2.05 10.39 -7.25
N LEU A 7 -2.68 9.58 -6.39
CA LEU A 7 -2.28 8.18 -6.19
C LEU A 7 -3.04 7.29 -7.17
N VAL A 8 -2.46 6.98 -8.33
CA VAL A 8 -3.01 6.01 -9.28
C VAL A 8 -2.50 4.62 -8.92
N LEU A 9 -3.36 3.73 -8.45
CA LEU A 9 -3.03 2.31 -8.26
C LEU A 9 -3.39 1.54 -9.54
N PRO A 10 -2.41 0.96 -10.27
CA PRO A 10 -2.70 0.27 -11.54
C PRO A 10 -3.21 -1.15 -11.31
N TRP A 11 -4.40 -1.46 -11.83
CA TRP A 11 -4.88 -2.82 -12.01
C TRP A 11 -4.28 -3.43 -13.30
N TRP A 12 -3.58 -4.56 -13.13
CA TRP A 12 -3.11 -5.51 -14.17
C TRP A 12 -2.49 -4.95 -15.48
N SER A 13 -1.16 -4.98 -15.55
CA SER A 13 -0.48 -5.33 -16.82
C SER A 13 0.88 -5.97 -16.56
N MET A 14 0.97 -7.28 -16.82
CA MET A 14 2.15 -7.91 -17.42
C MET A 14 1.77 -9.31 -17.92
N LEU A 15 1.36 -9.37 -19.19
CA LEU A 15 1.79 -10.45 -20.06
C LEU A 15 3.33 -10.32 -20.17
N ILE A 16 4.06 -11.20 -19.49
CA ILE A 16 5.42 -11.59 -19.92
C ILE A 16 5.42 -13.10 -20.09
N THR A 17 5.53 -13.51 -21.33
CA THR A 17 5.97 -14.85 -21.70
C THR A 17 7.40 -15.05 -21.21
N PHE A 18 7.58 -15.92 -20.21
CA PHE A 18 8.90 -16.48 -19.92
C PHE A 18 9.03 -17.83 -20.63
N SER A 19 10.09 -17.92 -21.44
CA SER A 19 10.60 -19.17 -22.03
C SER A 19 10.80 -20.23 -20.94
N PRO A 20 10.53 -21.54 -21.18
CA PRO A 20 10.37 -22.55 -20.13
C PRO A 20 11.65 -22.97 -19.38
N TYR A 21 12.79 -22.33 -19.64
CA TYR A 21 14.08 -22.72 -19.07
C TYR A 21 14.58 -21.64 -18.14
N LEU A 22 14.10 -21.62 -16.89
CA LEU A 22 14.77 -21.12 -15.66
C LEU A 22 13.71 -20.96 -14.54
N LEU A 23 13.11 -22.07 -14.11
CA LEU A 23 12.20 -22.10 -12.95
C LEU A 23 12.67 -23.19 -12.00
N HIS A 24 13.50 -22.82 -11.01
CA HIS A 24 13.74 -23.61 -9.79
C HIS A 24 14.42 -22.77 -8.69
N ASN A 25 13.81 -21.65 -8.26
CA ASN A 25 13.99 -21.17 -6.89
C ASN A 25 12.91 -20.15 -6.47
N SER A 26 12.15 -20.46 -5.42
CA SER A 26 11.00 -19.67 -4.95
C SER A 26 11.37 -18.42 -4.14
N GLN A 27 12.64 -18.28 -3.72
CA GLN A 27 13.09 -17.12 -2.94
C GLN A 27 13.36 -15.88 -3.79
N GLU A 28 13.77 -16.03 -5.04
CA GLU A 28 14.06 -14.89 -5.93
C GLU A 28 12.78 -14.22 -6.47
N LEU A 29 11.70 -14.98 -6.65
CA LEU A 29 10.36 -14.45 -6.98
C LEU A 29 9.80 -13.53 -5.88
N LYS A 30 10.06 -13.85 -4.60
CA LYS A 30 9.66 -12.98 -3.47
C LYS A 30 10.42 -11.66 -3.46
N LYS A 31 11.70 -11.67 -3.88
CA LYS A 31 12.53 -10.47 -4.00
C LYS A 31 12.10 -9.57 -5.17
N LEU A 32 11.67 -10.14 -6.29
CA LEU A 32 11.19 -9.38 -7.45
C LEU A 32 9.88 -8.63 -7.17
N CYS A 33 8.94 -9.25 -6.44
CA CYS A 33 7.71 -8.58 -5.99
C CYS A 33 8.00 -7.38 -5.06
N SER A 34 8.99 -7.51 -4.17
CA SER A 34 9.48 -6.39 -3.35
C SER A 34 10.27 -5.32 -4.13
N TYR A 35 10.90 -5.69 -5.26
CA TYR A 35 11.65 -4.73 -6.09
C TYR A 35 10.72 -3.82 -6.90
N GLN A 36 9.59 -4.36 -7.39
CA GLN A 36 8.52 -3.55 -7.98
C GLN A 36 7.90 -2.59 -6.96
N ALA A 37 7.69 -3.03 -5.72
CA ALA A 37 7.24 -2.16 -4.62
C ALA A 37 8.27 -1.05 -4.28
N PHE A 38 9.57 -1.37 -4.31
CA PHE A 38 10.64 -0.40 -4.08
C PHE A 38 10.77 0.64 -5.20
N MET A 39 10.63 0.22 -6.47
CA MET A 39 10.62 1.14 -7.61
C MET A 39 9.37 2.03 -7.62
N LEU A 40 8.23 1.54 -7.11
CA LEU A 40 7.05 2.37 -6.83
C LEU A 40 7.37 3.44 -5.78
N ALA A 41 7.97 3.05 -4.64
CA ALA A 41 8.32 3.97 -3.56
C ALA A 41 9.30 5.07 -4.00
N LYS A 42 10.26 4.76 -4.89
CA LYS A 42 11.22 5.73 -5.43
C LYS A 42 10.60 6.69 -6.45
N THR A 43 9.57 6.24 -7.16
CA THR A 43 8.80 7.09 -8.09
C THR A 43 7.85 8.01 -7.31
N PHE A 44 7.32 7.54 -6.17
CA PHE A 44 6.58 8.35 -5.20
C PHE A 44 7.42 9.48 -4.57
N TYR A 45 8.69 9.23 -4.28
CA TYR A 45 9.59 10.19 -3.62
C TYR A 45 9.80 11.52 -4.38
N ASN A 46 9.73 11.52 -5.71
CA ASN A 46 10.10 12.69 -6.53
C ASN A 46 8.91 13.51 -7.07
N TYR A 47 7.67 13.08 -6.85
CA TYR A 47 6.49 13.73 -7.45
C TYR A 47 5.66 14.55 -6.46
N LEU A 48 5.99 14.50 -5.16
CA LEU A 48 5.15 15.08 -4.11
C LEU A 48 5.80 16.34 -3.57
N GLY A 49 5.24 17.50 -3.94
CA GLY A 49 5.50 18.79 -3.29
C GLY A 49 5.10 18.84 -1.80
N GLU A 50 4.78 17.71 -1.19
CA GLU A 50 4.65 17.47 0.24
C GLU A 50 5.37 16.17 0.57
N THR A 51 6.36 16.23 1.47
CA THR A 51 7.30 15.12 1.65
C THR A 51 6.65 13.97 2.40
N VAL A 52 6.62 12.78 1.81
CA VAL A 52 6.44 11.54 2.56
C VAL A 52 7.66 11.36 3.46
N THR A 53 7.45 11.23 4.75
CA THR A 53 8.55 11.13 5.71
C THR A 53 8.96 9.68 5.95
N ILE A 54 8.01 8.75 5.86
CA ILE A 54 8.22 7.34 6.20
C ILE A 54 7.40 6.46 5.26
N ILE A 55 8.05 5.40 4.75
CA ILE A 55 7.39 4.25 4.14
C ILE A 55 7.88 3.00 4.90
N ARG A 56 6.98 2.19 5.45
CA ARG A 56 7.30 0.92 6.10
C ARG A 56 6.48 -0.21 5.51
N TRP A 57 7.12 -1.36 5.33
CA TRP A 57 6.46 -2.58 4.92
C TRP A 57 6.27 -3.49 6.13
N HIS A 58 5.04 -3.96 6.33
CA HIS A 58 4.66 -4.81 7.45
C HIS A 58 4.50 -6.30 7.08
N GLY A 59 4.78 -6.63 5.80
CA GLY A 59 4.58 -7.97 5.25
C GLY A 59 3.37 -8.03 4.33
N HIS A 60 3.32 -9.05 3.46
CA HIS A 60 2.27 -9.20 2.44
C HIS A 60 2.08 -7.91 1.62
N ALA A 61 0.84 -7.45 1.43
CA ALA A 61 0.51 -6.17 0.82
C ALA A 61 0.39 -5.01 1.84
N CYS A 62 0.74 -5.22 3.12
CA CYS A 62 0.55 -4.20 4.16
C CYS A 62 1.67 -3.15 4.14
N PHE A 63 1.31 -1.91 3.79
CA PHE A 63 2.22 -0.76 3.80
C PHE A 63 1.73 0.34 4.73
N GLU A 64 2.65 1.00 5.41
CA GLU A 64 2.43 2.22 6.18
C GLU A 64 3.15 3.37 5.49
N ILE A 65 2.43 4.47 5.29
CA ILE A 65 2.95 5.71 4.71
C ILE A 65 2.63 6.83 5.69
N VAL A 66 3.64 7.62 6.06
CA VAL A 66 3.47 8.79 6.93
C VAL A 66 3.80 10.05 6.15
N SER A 67 2.84 10.97 6.10
CA SER A 67 3.05 12.28 5.48
C SER A 67 3.95 13.16 6.35
N SER A 68 4.44 14.26 5.80
CA SER A 68 5.18 15.27 6.55
C SER A 68 4.34 15.98 7.60
N LYS A 69 3.02 15.97 7.46
CA LYS A 69 2.08 16.52 8.45
C LYS A 69 1.63 15.47 9.48
N GLY A 70 2.14 14.25 9.40
CA GLY A 70 1.91 13.19 10.37
C GLY A 70 0.67 12.32 10.10
N THR A 71 -0.01 12.48 8.95
CA THR A 71 -1.11 11.60 8.57
C THR A 71 -0.57 10.21 8.25
N VAL A 72 -1.14 9.19 8.89
CA VAL A 72 -0.76 7.77 8.72
C VAL A 72 -1.75 7.09 7.79
N VAL A 73 -1.28 6.64 6.64
CA VAL A 73 -2.03 5.81 5.68
C VAL A 73 -1.56 4.37 5.80
N VAL A 74 -2.51 3.44 5.86
CA VAL A 74 -2.23 2.00 5.80
C VAL A 74 -2.94 1.40 4.61
N ILE A 75 -2.20 0.63 3.81
CA ILE A 75 -2.72 -0.08 2.65
C ILE A 75 -2.73 -1.57 2.98
N ASP A 76 -3.82 -2.27 2.67
CA ASP A 76 -4.02 -3.73 2.80
C ASP A 76 -3.57 -4.34 4.14
N PRO A 77 -4.17 -3.93 5.28
CA PRO A 77 -3.83 -4.48 6.58
C PRO A 77 -4.16 -5.96 6.71
N HIS A 78 -3.27 -6.71 7.37
CA HIS A 78 -3.46 -8.11 7.73
C HIS A 78 -3.41 -8.33 9.25
N ASP A 79 -4.00 -9.41 9.74
CA ASP A 79 -3.97 -9.78 11.16
C ASP A 79 -2.63 -10.37 11.62
N GLY A 80 -1.77 -10.74 10.67
CA GLY A 80 -0.51 -11.44 10.88
C GLY A 80 -0.70 -12.92 11.20
N ARG A 81 -1.62 -13.26 12.11
CA ARG A 81 -1.91 -14.63 12.54
C ARG A 81 -2.28 -15.55 11.38
N SER A 82 -3.17 -15.10 10.48
CA SER A 82 -3.65 -15.90 9.35
C SER A 82 -2.56 -16.13 8.29
N LEU A 83 -1.50 -15.31 8.31
CA LEU A 83 -0.36 -15.37 7.40
C LEU A 83 0.91 -15.96 8.02
N GLY A 84 0.91 -16.26 9.32
CA GLY A 84 2.10 -16.71 10.04
C GLY A 84 3.20 -15.66 10.18
N ILE A 85 2.85 -14.37 10.12
CA ILE A 85 3.77 -13.23 10.27
C ILE A 85 3.34 -12.34 11.43
N LYS A 86 4.18 -11.35 11.78
CA LYS A 86 3.87 -10.43 12.89
C LYS A 86 2.71 -9.52 12.52
N THR A 87 1.78 -9.33 13.45
CA THR A 87 0.70 -8.35 13.33
C THR A 87 1.29 -6.92 13.22
N PRO A 88 0.82 -6.09 12.26
CA PRO A 88 1.22 -4.69 12.17
C PRO A 88 0.83 -3.95 13.45
N LYS A 89 1.79 -3.23 14.06
CA LYS A 89 1.55 -2.42 15.27
C LYS A 89 1.56 -0.94 14.93
N ILE A 90 0.47 -0.47 14.34
CA ILE A 90 0.32 0.88 13.79
C ILE A 90 -1.09 1.43 14.06
N SER A 91 -1.23 2.74 14.01
CA SER A 91 -2.52 3.43 14.19
C SER A 91 -2.76 4.37 13.01
N ALA A 92 -3.62 3.94 12.08
CA ALA A 92 -3.91 4.58 10.82
C ALA A 92 -5.00 5.66 10.95
N ASP A 93 -4.80 6.80 10.27
CA ASP A 93 -5.83 7.81 10.03
C ASP A 93 -6.66 7.47 8.77
N ILE A 94 -6.02 6.84 7.79
CA ILE A 94 -6.62 6.40 6.53
C ILE A 94 -6.25 4.94 6.31
N VAL A 95 -7.23 4.09 6.02
CA VAL A 95 -7.02 2.70 5.61
C VAL A 95 -7.54 2.52 4.20
N LEU A 96 -6.69 2.02 3.30
CA LEU A 96 -7.03 1.68 1.93
C LEU A 96 -6.99 0.16 1.77
N ILE A 97 -8.09 -0.43 1.30
CA ILE A 97 -8.24 -1.87 1.09
C ILE A 97 -8.47 -2.08 -0.40
N THR A 98 -7.56 -2.80 -1.04
CA THR A 98 -7.61 -3.05 -2.48
C THR A 98 -8.75 -3.99 -2.86
N HIS A 99 -9.05 -4.99 -2.02
CA HIS A 99 -10.13 -5.95 -2.21
C HIS A 99 -10.51 -6.70 -0.92
N GLU A 100 -11.71 -7.28 -0.90
CA GLU A 100 -12.31 -7.91 0.27
C GLU A 100 -11.87 -9.37 0.48
N HIS A 101 -10.56 -9.58 0.63
CA HIS A 101 -9.98 -10.85 1.06
C HIS A 101 -9.43 -10.76 2.50
N PHE A 102 -9.43 -11.89 3.20
CA PHE A 102 -9.11 -11.97 4.63
C PHE A 102 -7.69 -11.49 4.99
N ASP A 103 -6.77 -11.55 4.03
CA ASP A 103 -5.38 -11.14 4.14
C ASP A 103 -5.12 -9.69 3.70
N HIS A 104 -6.15 -8.94 3.31
CA HIS A 104 -6.07 -7.54 2.88
C HIS A 104 -6.99 -6.58 3.65
N ASN A 105 -8.00 -7.08 4.36
CA ASN A 105 -9.06 -6.24 4.96
C ASN A 105 -9.09 -6.24 6.50
N ALA A 106 -7.99 -6.59 7.17
CA ALA A 106 -7.92 -6.60 8.63
C ALA A 106 -7.79 -5.19 9.25
N TYR A 107 -8.54 -4.22 8.74
CA TYR A 107 -8.48 -2.81 9.16
C TYR A 107 -8.73 -2.58 10.65
N PRO A 108 -9.55 -3.36 11.40
CA PRO A 108 -9.75 -3.12 12.83
C PRO A 108 -8.47 -3.26 13.66
N VAL A 109 -7.46 -3.96 13.14
CA VAL A 109 -6.16 -4.16 13.79
C VAL A 109 -5.33 -2.86 13.79
N VAL A 110 -5.54 -1.99 12.80
CA VAL A 110 -4.70 -0.82 12.53
C VAL A 110 -5.44 0.50 12.62
N ALA A 111 -6.77 0.51 12.50
CA ALA A 111 -7.56 1.74 12.41
C ALA A 111 -7.65 2.48 13.76
N LYS A 112 -7.42 3.80 13.72
CA LYS A 112 -7.85 4.70 14.81
C LYS A 112 -9.39 4.72 14.92
N PRO A 113 -9.96 5.10 16.08
CA PRO A 113 -11.42 5.17 16.27
C PRO A 113 -12.17 6.03 15.24
N ASN A 114 -11.51 7.05 14.67
CA ASN A 114 -12.06 7.98 13.68
C ASN A 114 -11.36 7.84 12.32
N ALA A 115 -10.73 6.69 12.03
CA ALA A 115 -10.06 6.47 10.77
C ALA A 115 -11.05 6.46 9.59
N ASN A 116 -10.62 7.00 8.46
CA ASN A 116 -11.36 6.88 7.20
C ASN A 116 -10.96 5.56 6.53
N ILE A 117 -11.94 4.71 6.26
CA ILE A 117 -11.71 3.37 5.70
C ILE A 117 -12.30 3.35 4.30
N PHE A 118 -11.47 3.08 3.30
CA PHE A 118 -11.84 3.00 1.90
C PHE A 118 -11.55 1.58 1.42
N SER A 119 -12.60 0.85 1.05
CA SER A 119 -12.46 -0.48 0.45
C SER A 119 -12.94 -0.48 -0.98
N MET A 120 -12.11 -1.00 -1.88
CA MET A 120 -12.38 -1.06 -3.32
C MET A 120 -12.89 0.27 -3.86
N HIS A 121 -12.31 1.37 -3.36
CA HIS A 121 -12.75 2.70 -3.69
C HIS A 121 -12.51 2.98 -5.18
N ILE A 122 -13.44 3.69 -5.81
CA ILE A 122 -13.34 4.15 -7.20
C ILE A 122 -13.54 5.65 -7.19
N GLY A 123 -12.64 6.38 -7.84
CA GLY A 123 -12.68 7.83 -7.90
C GLY A 123 -11.56 8.48 -7.11
N GLU A 124 -11.63 9.81 -7.00
CA GLU A 124 -10.64 10.64 -6.34
C GLU A 124 -11.16 11.10 -4.98
N GLU A 125 -10.30 11.00 -3.97
CA GLU A 125 -10.61 11.43 -2.60
C GLU A 125 -9.48 12.26 -2.02
N VAL A 126 -9.85 13.16 -1.11
CA VAL A 126 -8.90 13.96 -0.33
C VAL A 126 -9.28 13.87 1.14
N VAL A 127 -8.38 13.31 1.94
CA VAL A 127 -8.54 13.18 3.38
C VAL A 127 -7.31 13.76 4.05
N ASN A 128 -7.53 14.73 4.94
CA ASN A 128 -6.47 15.54 5.54
C ASN A 128 -5.60 16.19 4.44
N ASP A 129 -4.32 15.83 4.40
CA ASP A 129 -3.31 16.25 3.44
C ASP A 129 -2.99 15.17 2.39
N ILE A 130 -3.70 14.05 2.39
CA ILE A 130 -3.52 12.97 1.45
C ILE A 130 -4.60 13.04 0.38
N ARG A 131 -4.19 13.00 -0.89
CA ARG A 131 -5.07 12.71 -2.01
C ARG A 131 -4.72 11.35 -2.60
N PHE A 132 -5.76 10.59 -2.94
CA PHE A 132 -5.60 9.30 -3.61
C PHE A 132 -6.67 9.06 -4.67
N ILE A 133 -6.37 8.16 -5.61
CA ILE A 133 -7.31 7.71 -6.64
C ILE A 133 -7.46 6.19 -6.61
N GLY A 134 -8.70 5.75 -6.51
CA GLY A 134 -9.10 4.39 -6.78
C GLY A 134 -9.51 4.21 -8.24
N HIS A 135 -9.10 3.10 -8.85
CA HIS A 135 -9.44 2.70 -10.21
C HIS A 135 -10.19 1.38 -10.22
#